data_AF-E7MQT8-F1
#
_entry.id   AF-E7MQT8-F1
#
_cell.length_a   1.000
_cell.length_b   1.000
_cell.length_c   1.000
_cell.angle_alpha   90.00
_cell.angle_beta   90.00
_cell.angle_gamma   90.00
#
_symmetry.space_group_name_H-M   'P 1'
#
loop_
_entity.id
_entity.type
_entity.pdbx_description
1 polymer ?
#
loop_
_entity_poly.entity_id
_entity_poly.type
_entity_poly.pdbx_seq_one_letter_code
_entity_poly.pdbx_strand_id
1 'polypeptide(L)'
;MNPEERARKWTQDIPELSGLTLQQRITICNQVSKRIVFLAVLWLTLFFAIVFVILSSADINSALYNLLNHTAEAINTIFNGGPSKRYMVALFESLPYILPMLVVLVGPIWLMTTVFRKRMLLSAAKKL
;
A
#
# COMPACT_ATOMS: atom_id res chain seq x y z
N MET A 1 -19.64 3.92 -3.93
CA MET A 1 -20.08 3.20 -2.72
C MET A 1 -20.78 4.19 -1.79
N ASN A 2 -21.97 3.84 -1.30
CA ASN A 2 -22.73 4.67 -0.37
C ASN A 2 -22.01 4.74 1.01
N PRO A 3 -21.96 5.90 1.69
CA PRO A 3 -21.43 6.02 3.05
C PRO A 3 -21.91 4.94 4.04
N GLU A 4 -23.17 4.54 3.99
CA GLU A 4 -23.74 3.53 4.89
C GLU A 4 -23.17 2.13 4.65
N GLU A 5 -23.13 1.73 3.37
CA GLU A 5 -22.58 0.46 2.93
C GLU A 5 -21.09 0.35 3.28
N ARG A 6 -20.35 1.45 3.09
CA ARG A 6 -18.95 1.57 3.48
C ARG A 6 -18.78 1.38 4.99
N ALA A 7 -19.59 2.07 5.80
CA ALA A 7 -19.51 2.00 7.25
C ALA A 7 -19.82 0.59 7.77
N ARG A 8 -20.82 -0.10 7.19
CA ARG A 8 -21.11 -1.51 7.50
C ARG A 8 -19.92 -2.40 7.17
N LYS A 9 -19.38 -2.31 5.95
CA LYS A 9 -18.24 -3.13 5.49
C LYS A 9 -16.96 -2.92 6.32
N TRP A 10 -16.74 -1.70 6.82
CA TRP A 10 -15.56 -1.35 7.62
C TRP A 10 -15.67 -1.71 9.10
N THR A 11 -16.89 -1.97 9.58
CA THR A 11 -17.15 -2.31 11.00
C THR A 11 -17.62 -3.76 11.20
N GLN A 12 -17.91 -4.48 10.12
CA GLN A 12 -18.44 -5.86 10.16
C GLN A 12 -17.54 -6.84 10.94
N ASP A 13 -16.22 -6.64 10.90
CA ASP A 13 -15.21 -7.48 11.53
C ASP A 13 -14.81 -7.01 12.94
N ILE A 14 -15.51 -6.02 13.50
CA ILE A 14 -15.18 -5.38 14.78
C ILE A 14 -16.41 -5.45 15.71
N PRO A 15 -16.57 -6.56 16.46
CA PRO A 15 -17.73 -6.76 17.33
C PRO A 15 -17.85 -5.69 18.42
N GLU A 16 -16.75 -5.06 18.82
CA GLU A 16 -16.72 -3.98 19.83
C GLU A 16 -17.45 -2.71 19.35
N LEU A 17 -17.70 -2.56 18.03
CA LEU A 17 -18.42 -1.43 17.45
C LEU A 17 -19.92 -1.73 17.22
N SER A 18 -20.39 -2.93 17.57
CA SER A 18 -21.76 -3.38 17.35
C SER A 18 -22.82 -2.58 18.14
N GLY A 19 -22.43 -1.95 19.26
CA GLY A 19 -23.30 -1.10 20.08
C GLY A 19 -23.52 0.32 19.53
N LEU A 20 -22.74 0.77 18.52
CA LEU A 20 -22.89 2.12 17.97
C LEU A 20 -24.06 2.22 16.99
N THR A 21 -24.74 3.37 17.02
CA THR A 21 -25.76 3.73 16.03
C THR A 21 -25.15 3.87 14.63
N LEU A 22 -25.97 3.69 13.59
CA LEU A 22 -25.52 3.79 12.20
C LEU A 22 -24.87 5.15 11.89
N GLN A 23 -25.43 6.24 12.41
CA GLN A 23 -24.90 7.60 12.22
C GLN A 23 -23.51 7.77 12.84
N GLN A 24 -23.29 7.26 14.05
CA GLN A 24 -21.97 7.30 14.70
C GLN A 24 -20.93 6.50 13.91
N ARG A 25 -21.32 5.31 13.41
CA ARG A 25 -20.43 4.49 12.56
C ARG A 25 -20.05 5.20 11.26
N ILE A 26 -20.97 5.92 10.63
CA ILE A 26 -20.69 6.69 9.41
C ILE A 26 -19.67 7.79 9.70
N THR A 27 -19.88 8.57 10.77
CA THR A 27 -18.98 9.67 11.15
C THR A 27 -17.57 9.18 11.45
N ILE A 28 -17.47 8.15 12.30
CA ILE A 28 -16.18 7.53 12.65
C ILE A 28 -15.50 6.92 11.43
N CYS A 29 -16.23 6.15 10.62
CA CYS A 29 -15.70 5.53 9.41
C CYS A 29 -15.19 6.58 8.42
N ASN A 30 -15.91 7.69 8.24
CA ASN A 30 -15.50 8.77 7.35
C ASN A 30 -14.23 9.47 7.87
N GLN A 31 -14.16 9.75 9.18
CA GLN A 31 -13.00 10.35 9.81
C GLN A 31 -11.76 9.45 9.70
N VAL A 32 -11.89 8.18 10.03
CA VAL A 32 -10.78 7.21 9.97
C VAL A 32 -10.37 6.94 8.52
N SER A 33 -11.32 6.81 7.60
CA SER A 33 -11.03 6.66 6.17
C SER A 33 -10.21 7.82 5.62
N LYS A 34 -10.58 9.07 5.94
CA LYS A 34 -9.81 10.25 5.53
C LYS A 34 -8.39 10.22 6.09
N ARG A 35 -8.22 9.84 7.37
CA ARG A 35 -6.88 9.72 7.99
C ARG A 35 -6.03 8.64 7.33
N ILE A 36 -6.59 7.46 7.05
CA ILE A 36 -5.86 6.38 6.37
C ILE A 36 -5.45 6.80 4.96
N VAL A 37 -6.36 7.43 4.20
CA VAL A 37 -6.03 7.94 2.85
C VAL A 37 -4.92 8.97 2.92
N PHE A 38 -5.00 9.92 3.87
CA PHE A 38 -3.95 10.91 4.07
C PHE A 38 -2.59 10.26 4.36
N LEU A 39 -2.54 9.29 5.27
CA LEU A 39 -1.30 8.57 5.60
C LEU A 39 -0.76 7.75 4.42
N ALA A 40 -1.64 7.13 3.64
CA ALA A 40 -1.24 6.38 2.44
C ALA A 40 -0.66 7.30 1.36
N VAL A 41 -1.29 8.45 1.12
CA VAL A 41 -0.77 9.47 0.18
C VAL A 41 0.57 10.01 0.68
N LEU A 42 0.66 10.36 1.97
CA LEU A 42 1.91 10.84 2.57
C LEU A 42 3.04 9.80 2.44
N TRP A 43 2.75 8.52 2.69
CA TRP A 43 3.70 7.42 2.50
C TRP A 43 4.18 7.34 1.06
N LEU A 44 3.26 7.35 0.09
CA LEU A 44 3.60 7.29 -1.34
C LEU A 44 4.44 8.51 -1.75
N THR A 45 4.06 9.72 -1.34
CA THR A 45 4.82 10.94 -1.64
C THR A 45 6.23 10.86 -1.07
N LEU A 46 6.40 10.43 0.18
CA LEU A 46 7.72 10.28 0.79
C LEU A 46 8.54 9.18 0.11
N PHE A 47 7.92 8.04 -0.23
CA PHE A 47 8.58 6.96 -0.95
C PHE A 47 9.14 7.47 -2.29
N PHE A 48 8.32 8.14 -3.11
CA PHE A 48 8.77 8.68 -4.40
C PHE A 48 9.78 9.80 -4.24
N ALA A 49 9.64 10.67 -3.23
CA ALA A 49 10.62 11.72 -2.95
C ALA A 49 11.98 11.12 -2.57
N ILE A 50 12.01 10.08 -1.74
CA ILE A 50 13.24 9.38 -1.36
C ILE A 50 13.86 8.69 -2.58
N VAL A 51 13.06 7.96 -3.37
CA VAL A 51 13.55 7.33 -4.61
C VAL A 51 14.13 8.38 -5.55
N PHE A 52 13.46 9.53 -5.72
CA PHE A 52 13.93 10.62 -6.56
C PHE A 52 15.24 11.24 -6.05
N VAL A 53 15.34 11.53 -4.74
CA VAL A 53 16.56 12.07 -4.14
C VAL A 53 17.72 11.09 -4.29
N ILE A 54 17.50 9.81 -4.01
CA ILE A 54 18.54 8.80 -4.18
C ILE A 54 18.92 8.68 -5.65
N LEU A 55 17.97 8.65 -6.61
CA LEU A 55 18.32 8.63 -8.03
C LEU A 55 19.08 9.89 -8.50
N SER A 56 18.80 11.04 -7.90
CA SER A 56 19.46 12.31 -8.25
C SER A 56 20.86 12.44 -7.64
N SER A 57 21.12 11.75 -6.52
CA SER A 57 22.41 11.78 -5.81
C SER A 57 23.23 10.50 -5.94
N ALA A 58 22.64 9.44 -6.46
CA ALA A 58 23.27 8.15 -6.62
C ALA A 58 24.33 8.23 -7.72
N ASP A 59 25.55 7.87 -7.35
CA ASP A 59 26.50 7.34 -8.31
C ASP A 59 25.85 6.14 -9.02
N ILE A 60 26.12 6.00 -10.33
CA ILE A 60 25.57 4.95 -11.21
C ILE A 60 25.85 3.54 -10.64
N ASN A 61 26.84 3.41 -9.75
CA ASN A 61 27.23 2.18 -9.07
C ASN A 61 26.50 1.90 -7.74
N SER A 62 25.54 2.73 -7.33
CA SER A 62 24.81 2.49 -6.08
C SER A 62 23.94 1.23 -6.16
N ALA A 63 23.84 0.50 -5.05
CA ALA A 63 23.04 -0.73 -4.98
C ALA A 63 21.56 -0.48 -5.35
N LEU A 64 21.01 0.71 -5.03
CA LEU A 64 19.64 1.06 -5.39
C LEU A 64 19.48 1.32 -6.89
N TYR A 65 20.45 2.01 -7.52
CA TYR A 65 20.42 2.23 -8.97
C TYR A 65 20.48 0.90 -9.73
N ASN A 66 21.39 0.00 -9.34
CA ASN A 66 21.48 -1.34 -9.92
C ASN A 66 20.20 -2.15 -9.69
N LEU A 67 19.62 -2.09 -8.49
CA LEU A 67 18.35 -2.76 -8.18
C LEU A 67 17.21 -2.23 -9.07
N LEU A 68 17.10 -0.91 -9.21
CA LEU A 68 16.09 -0.25 -10.05
C LEU A 68 16.28 -0.58 -11.53
N ASN A 69 17.53 -0.57 -12.01
CA ASN A 69 17.85 -0.84 -13.41
C ASN A 69 17.58 -2.31 -13.77
N HIS A 70 18.02 -3.26 -12.94
CA HIS A 70 17.68 -4.67 -13.10
C HIS A 70 16.17 -4.92 -13.01
N THR A 71 15.48 -4.20 -12.12
CA THR A 71 14.01 -4.28 -12.03
C THR A 71 13.33 -3.75 -13.30
N ALA A 72 13.81 -2.63 -13.85
CA ALA A 72 13.28 -2.07 -15.08
C ALA A 72 13.54 -2.98 -16.29
N GLU A 73 14.74 -3.54 -16.40
CA GLU A 73 15.12 -4.48 -17.46
C GLU A 73 14.32 -5.78 -17.37
N ALA A 74 14.13 -6.31 -16.16
CA ALA A 74 13.25 -7.43 -15.88
C ALA A 74 11.80 -7.16 -16.31
N ILE A 75 11.22 -6.04 -15.90
CA ILE A 75 9.85 -5.68 -16.30
C ILE A 75 9.76 -5.52 -17.82
N ASN A 76 10.76 -4.91 -18.44
CA ASN A 76 10.78 -4.70 -19.88
C ASN A 76 10.89 -6.03 -20.66
N THR A 77 11.68 -6.99 -20.18
CA THR A 77 11.78 -8.34 -20.76
C THR A 77 10.51 -9.17 -20.55
N ILE A 78 9.82 -8.99 -19.42
CA ILE A 78 8.49 -9.58 -19.15
C ILE A 78 7.42 -9.01 -20.09
N PHE A 79 7.39 -7.69 -20.29
CA PHE A 79 6.37 -7.03 -21.11
C PHE A 79 6.61 -7.14 -22.62
N ASN A 80 7.88 -7.13 -23.07
CA ASN A 80 8.22 -7.25 -24.50
C ASN A 80 8.53 -8.69 -24.92
N GLY A 81 8.73 -9.61 -23.98
CA GLY A 81 8.90 -11.03 -24.25
C GLY A 81 7.55 -11.67 -24.60
N GLY A 82 7.39 -12.11 -25.84
CA GLY A 82 6.19 -12.85 -26.27
C GLY A 82 5.90 -14.07 -25.38
N PRO A 83 4.64 -14.57 -25.38
CA PRO A 83 4.17 -15.62 -24.47
C PRO A 83 4.86 -16.95 -24.78
N SER A 84 6.05 -17.13 -24.23
CA SER A 84 6.89 -18.30 -24.41
C SER A 84 7.42 -18.73 -23.05
N LYS A 85 7.89 -19.99 -22.91
CA LYS A 85 8.43 -20.53 -21.65
C LYS A 85 9.54 -19.65 -21.03
N ARG A 86 10.19 -18.81 -21.84
CA ARG A 86 11.17 -17.79 -21.40
C ARG A 86 10.57 -16.68 -20.53
N TYR A 87 9.29 -16.36 -20.70
CA TYR A 87 8.57 -15.37 -19.88
C TYR A 87 8.54 -15.79 -18.40
N MET A 88 8.17 -17.05 -18.11
CA MET A 88 8.14 -17.53 -16.73
C MET A 88 9.54 -17.55 -16.12
N VAL A 89 10.56 -17.91 -16.90
CA VAL A 89 11.96 -17.93 -16.43
C VAL A 89 12.43 -16.49 -16.12
N ALA A 90 12.20 -15.53 -17.00
CA ALA A 90 12.53 -14.12 -16.77
C ALA A 90 11.78 -13.54 -15.55
N LEU A 91 10.52 -13.95 -15.34
CA LEU A 91 9.75 -13.56 -14.16
C LEU A 91 10.34 -14.13 -12.87
N PHE A 92 10.79 -15.39 -12.87
CA PHE A 92 11.43 -16.00 -11.70
C PHE A 92 12.81 -15.41 -11.41
N GLU A 93 13.62 -15.13 -12.44
CA GLU A 93 14.94 -14.51 -12.30
C GLU A 93 14.86 -13.07 -11.76
N SER A 94 13.80 -12.35 -12.10
CA SER A 94 13.57 -10.98 -11.64
C SER A 94 12.86 -10.85 -10.31
N LEU A 95 12.20 -11.91 -9.85
CA LEU A 95 11.42 -11.92 -8.62
C LEU A 95 12.21 -11.45 -7.38
N PRO A 96 13.49 -11.83 -7.16
CA PRO A 96 14.27 -11.38 -6.01
C PRO A 96 14.49 -9.86 -5.96
N TYR A 97 14.42 -9.19 -7.11
CA TYR A 97 14.64 -7.74 -7.24
C TYR A 97 13.32 -6.97 -7.13
N ILE A 98 12.25 -7.50 -7.75
CA ILE A 98 10.92 -6.87 -7.75
C ILE A 98 10.20 -7.04 -6.40
N LEU A 99 10.33 -8.21 -5.77
CA LEU A 99 9.57 -8.56 -4.57
C LEU A 99 9.89 -7.64 -3.37
N PRO A 100 11.15 -7.32 -3.02
CA PRO A 100 11.45 -6.38 -1.94
C PRO A 100 10.85 -4.99 -2.17
N MET A 101 10.91 -4.49 -3.41
CA MET A 101 10.30 -3.22 -3.83
C MET A 101 8.79 -3.22 -3.61
N LEU A 102 8.10 -4.28 -4.03
CA LEU A 102 6.65 -4.43 -3.83
C LEU A 102 6.28 -4.51 -2.35
N VAL A 103 7.07 -5.23 -1.54
CA VAL A 103 6.83 -5.33 -0.09
C VAL A 103 6.97 -3.97 0.58
N VAL A 104 8.00 -3.20 0.26
CA VAL A 104 8.19 -1.85 0.82
C VAL A 104 7.07 -0.90 0.36
N LEU A 105 6.65 -0.98 -0.89
CA LEU A 105 5.61 -0.10 -1.42
C LEU A 105 4.21 -0.43 -0.85
N VAL A 106 3.82 -1.71 -0.91
CA VAL A 106 2.45 -2.16 -0.64
C VAL A 106 2.25 -2.54 0.83
N GLY A 107 3.29 -3.07 1.50
CA GLY A 107 3.22 -3.55 2.88
C GLY A 107 2.68 -2.51 3.87
N PRO A 108 3.21 -1.27 3.89
CA PRO A 108 2.71 -0.21 4.77
C PRO A 108 1.25 0.16 4.50
N ILE A 109 0.83 0.21 3.23
CA ILE A 109 -0.56 0.51 2.85
C ILE A 109 -1.50 -0.60 3.35
N TRP A 110 -1.10 -1.86 3.18
CA TRP A 110 -1.85 -3.00 3.68
C TRP A 110 -1.96 -2.98 5.22
N LEU A 111 -0.88 -2.65 5.92
CA LEU A 111 -0.86 -2.53 7.38
C LEU A 111 -1.74 -1.38 7.89
N MET A 112 -1.78 -0.26 7.15
CA MET A 112 -2.70 0.86 7.43
C MET A 112 -4.17 0.46 7.31
N THR A 113 -4.51 -0.29 6.26
CA THR A 113 -5.90 -0.67 5.96
C THR A 113 -6.44 -1.81 6.83
N THR A 114 -5.57 -2.60 7.46
CA THR A 114 -5.94 -3.74 8.32
C THR A 114 -5.78 -3.39 9.80
N VAL A 115 -4.54 -3.25 10.26
CA VAL A 115 -4.18 -3.10 11.67
C VAL A 115 -4.52 -1.70 12.19
N PHE A 116 -4.08 -0.66 11.48
CA PHE A 116 -4.36 0.71 11.93
C PHE A 116 -5.82 1.07 11.79
N ARG A 117 -6.53 0.58 10.76
CA ARG A 117 -7.98 0.72 10.64
C ARG A 117 -8.70 0.30 11.91
N LYS A 118 -8.49 -0.93 12.37
CA LYS A 118 -9.15 -1.44 13.58
C LYS A 118 -8.85 -0.58 14.80
N ARG A 119 -7.56 -0.25 15.02
CA ARG A 119 -7.14 0.58 16.17
C ARG A 119 -7.72 1.99 16.13
N MET A 120 -7.75 2.63 14.95
CA MET A 120 -8.28 3.99 14.80
C MET A 120 -9.80 4.04 14.96
N LEU A 121 -10.52 3.04 14.47
CA LEU A 121 -11.98 2.94 14.66
C LEU A 121 -12.31 2.77 16.15
N LEU A 122 -11.60 1.90 16.88
CA LEU A 122 -11.78 1.74 18.32
C LEU A 122 -11.42 2.99 19.11
N SER A 123 -10.31 3.66 18.75
CA SER A 123 -9.89 4.91 19.39
C SER A 123 -10.89 6.04 19.17
N ALA A 124 -11.48 6.12 17.97
CA ALA A 124 -12.51 7.09 17.67
C ALA A 124 -13.81 6.77 18.41
N ALA A 125 -14.21 5.49 18.49
CA ALA A 125 -15.40 5.07 19.22
C ALA A 125 -15.34 5.36 20.73
N LYS A 126 -14.16 5.23 21.35
CA LYS A 126 -13.95 5.61 22.77
C LYS A 126 -14.09 7.11 23.05
N LYS A 127 -14.11 7.95 22.01
CA LYS A 127 -14.21 9.41 22.14
C LYS A 127 -15.62 9.94 21.86
N LEU A 128 -16.56 9.05 21.52
CA LEU A 128 -18.00 9.36 21.52
C LEU A 128 -18.60 9.14 22.90
#